data_AF-A0A1D3TR92-F1
#
_entry.id   AF-A0A1D3TR92-F1
#
_cell.length_a   1.000
_cell.length_b   1.000
_cell.length_c   1.000
_cell.angle_alpha   90.00
_cell.angle_beta   90.00
_cell.angle_gamma   90.00
#
_symmetry.space_group_name_H-M   'P 1'
#
loop_
_entity.id
_entity.type
_entity.pdbx_description
1 polymer ?
#
loop_
_entity_poly.entity_id
_entity_poly.type
_entity_poly.pdbx_seq_one_letter_code
_entity_poly.pdbx_strand_id
1 'polypeptide(L)'
;MEPNNKIQNTNPIPILYERKEDCCGCTACYAICPRQAISMEDDLEGFAYPHIDAEKCIRCQMCMKVCPIKEAKRSVTARQR
;
A
#
# COMPACT_ATOMS: atom_id res chain seq x y z
N MET A 1 -19.71 -16.58 -28.10
CA MET A 1 -19.13 -15.32 -28.60
C MET A 1 -19.75 -14.19 -27.77
N GLU A 2 -19.02 -13.70 -26.79
CA GLU A 2 -19.02 -12.30 -26.32
C GLU A 2 -17.60 -12.01 -25.81
N PRO A 3 -17.11 -10.78 -26.01
CA PRO A 3 -15.78 -10.56 -26.56
C PRO A 3 -14.74 -10.09 -25.54
N ASN A 4 -13.50 -10.42 -25.87
CA ASN A 4 -12.26 -9.65 -25.70
C ASN A 4 -12.15 -8.55 -24.61
N ASN A 5 -10.97 -8.61 -23.98
CA ASN A 5 -10.17 -7.47 -23.52
C ASN A 5 -10.27 -7.10 -22.04
N LYS A 6 -9.76 -7.97 -21.16
CA LYS A 6 -9.17 -7.48 -19.90
C LYS A 6 -7.67 -7.29 -20.13
N ILE A 7 -7.32 -6.05 -20.46
CA ILE A 7 -5.95 -5.52 -20.51
C ILE A 7 -5.26 -5.96 -19.21
N GLN A 8 -4.35 -6.92 -19.32
CA GLN A 8 -3.55 -7.38 -18.19
C GLN A 8 -2.50 -6.30 -17.89
N ASN A 9 -2.88 -5.30 -17.10
CA ASN A 9 -1.93 -4.32 -16.60
C ASN A 9 -1.01 -5.05 -15.59
N THR A 10 0.20 -5.39 -16.03
CA THR A 10 1.15 -6.34 -15.42
C THR A 10 1.80 -5.85 -14.13
N ASN A 11 1.30 -4.79 -13.50
CA ASN A 11 1.85 -4.25 -12.26
C ASN A 11 0.82 -4.41 -11.13
N PRO A 12 1.13 -5.16 -10.05
CA PRO A 12 0.19 -5.35 -8.94
C PRO A 12 0.01 -4.06 -8.12
N ILE A 13 -1.13 -3.95 -7.45
CA ILE A 13 -1.38 -2.87 -6.48
C ILE A 13 -0.48 -3.11 -5.25
N PRO A 14 0.12 -2.04 -4.66
CA PRO A 14 0.96 -2.20 -3.48
C PRO A 14 0.18 -2.75 -2.27
N ILE A 15 0.77 -3.71 -1.56
CA ILE A 15 0.22 -4.24 -0.30
C ILE A 15 0.80 -3.42 0.86
N LEU A 16 -0.03 -2.62 1.54
CA LEU A 16 0.39 -1.74 2.63
C LEU A 16 0.64 -2.49 3.93
N TYR A 17 -0.07 -3.59 4.18
CA TYR A 17 0.16 -4.50 5.30
C TYR A 17 -0.45 -5.87 4.97
N GLU A 18 0.12 -6.94 5.53
CA GLU A 18 -0.44 -8.30 5.43
C GLU A 18 -1.06 -8.73 6.75
N ARG A 19 -0.45 -8.32 7.87
CA ARG A 19 -0.95 -8.53 9.23
C ARG A 19 -1.13 -7.18 9.90
N LYS A 20 -2.05 -7.08 10.86
CA LYS A 20 -2.33 -5.82 11.58
C LYS A 20 -1.05 -5.27 12.23
N GLU A 21 -0.18 -6.12 12.76
CA GLU A 21 1.08 -5.70 13.38
C GLU A 21 2.10 -5.06 12.42
N ASP A 22 1.92 -5.21 11.10
CA ASP A 22 2.79 -4.59 10.10
C ASP A 22 2.42 -3.13 9.79
N CYS A 23 1.34 -2.61 10.37
CA CYS A 23 0.88 -1.23 10.22
C CYS A 23 0.63 -0.59 11.59
N CYS A 24 1.12 0.63 11.78
CA CYS A 24 0.88 1.41 13.00
C CYS A 24 -0.19 2.50 12.83
N GLY A 25 -0.92 2.53 11.70
CA GLY A 25 -1.97 3.53 11.46
C GLY A 25 -1.48 4.99 11.30
N CYS A 26 -0.18 5.24 11.07
CA CYS A 26 0.39 6.61 11.04
C CYS A 26 -0.10 7.52 9.89
N THR A 27 -0.94 7.04 8.98
CA THR A 27 -1.51 7.79 7.83
C THR A 27 -0.51 8.33 6.79
N ALA A 28 0.79 8.07 6.91
CA ALA A 28 1.79 8.58 5.95
C ALA A 28 1.52 8.14 4.50
N CYS A 29 1.05 6.89 4.31
CA CYS A 29 0.67 6.37 3.00
C CYS A 29 -0.54 7.10 2.40
N TYR A 30 -1.52 7.46 3.22
CA TYR A 30 -2.68 8.28 2.84
C TYR A 30 -2.22 9.66 2.37
N ALA A 31 -1.43 10.36 3.20
CA ALA A 31 -0.98 11.72 2.94
C ALA A 31 -0.11 11.86 1.69
N ILE A 32 0.76 10.88 1.40
CA ILE A 32 1.67 10.94 0.25
C ILE A 32 0.99 10.60 -1.08
N CYS A 33 -0.22 10.04 -1.06
CA CYS A 33 -0.84 9.48 -2.27
C CYS A 33 -1.33 10.60 -3.21
N PRO A 34 -0.72 10.79 -4.39
CA PRO A 34 -1.06 11.91 -5.29
C PRO A 34 -2.44 11.75 -5.94
N ARG A 35 -3.02 10.55 -5.88
CA ARG A 35 -4.35 10.24 -6.42
C ARG A 35 -5.43 10.15 -5.35
N GLN A 36 -5.07 10.36 -4.08
CA GLN A 36 -5.97 10.14 -2.94
C GLN A 36 -6.68 8.78 -3.03
N ALA A 37 -5.94 7.77 -3.50
CA ALA A 37 -6.43 6.41 -3.72
C ALA A 37 -6.44 5.57 -2.43
N ILE A 38 -6.15 6.18 -1.28
CA ILE A 38 -6.08 5.49 0.01
C ILE A 38 -7.14 6.11 0.92
N SER A 39 -7.92 5.28 1.63
CA SER A 39 -8.77 5.64 2.76
C SER A 39 -8.16 5.04 4.03
N MET A 40 -8.50 5.62 5.19
CA MET A 40 -8.23 5.02 6.50
C MET A 40 -9.54 4.48 7.03
N GLU A 41 -9.61 3.17 7.28
CA GLU A 41 -10.82 2.48 7.71
C GLU A 41 -10.58 1.87 9.09
N ASP A 42 -11.50 2.14 10.02
CA ASP A 42 -11.44 1.63 11.38
C ASP A 42 -11.83 0.16 11.43
N ASP A 43 -11.09 -0.62 12.21
CA ASP A 43 -11.52 -1.97 12.58
C ASP A 43 -12.46 -1.96 13.80
N LEU A 44 -12.89 -3.15 14.23
CA LEU A 44 -13.80 -3.32 15.37
C LEU A 44 -13.21 -2.84 16.71
N GLU A 45 -11.89 -2.69 16.78
CA GLU A 45 -11.15 -2.26 17.98
C GLU A 45 -10.88 -0.75 17.95
N GLY A 46 -11.25 -0.06 16.86
CA GLY A 46 -11.04 1.38 16.66
C GLY A 46 -9.66 1.74 16.12
N PHE A 47 -8.92 0.78 15.58
CA PHE A 47 -7.65 1.04 14.90
C PHE A 47 -7.88 1.29 13.42
N ALA A 48 -7.33 2.39 12.90
CA ALA A 48 -7.45 2.76 11.49
C ALA A 48 -6.36 2.13 10.63
N TYR A 49 -6.75 1.43 9.56
CA TYR A 49 -5.84 0.82 8.60
C TYR A 49 -6.06 1.36 7.18
N PRO A 50 -5.00 1.43 6.36
CA PRO A 50 -5.12 1.99 5.03
C PRO A 50 -5.73 0.98 4.05
N HIS A 51 -6.79 1.39 3.35
CA HIS A 51 -7.42 0.65 2.27
C HIS A 51 -7.14 1.34 0.92
N ILE A 52 -6.78 0.58 -0.12
CA ILE A 52 -6.45 1.13 -1.45
C ILE A 52 -7.60 0.92 -2.42
N ASP A 53 -8.07 2.03 -3.01
CA ASP A 53 -8.95 2.04 -4.17
C ASP A 53 -8.16 1.67 -5.43
N ALA A 54 -8.45 0.47 -5.95
CA ALA A 54 -7.79 -0.11 -7.12
C ALA A 54 -7.99 0.70 -8.41
N GLU A 55 -9.11 1.42 -8.53
CA GLU A 55 -9.46 2.19 -9.72
C GLU A 55 -8.70 3.52 -9.75
N LYS A 56 -8.45 4.12 -8.58
CA LYS A 56 -7.68 5.36 -8.45
C LYS A 56 -6.16 5.14 -8.41
N CYS A 57 -5.72 3.96 -7.98
CA CYS A 57 -4.31 3.66 -7.77
C CYS A 57 -3.52 3.55 -9.08
N ILE A 58 -2.60 4.49 -9.30
CA ILE A 58 -1.67 4.49 -10.44
C ILE A 58 -0.38 3.68 -10.20
N ARG A 59 -0.30 2.95 -9.08
CA ARG A 59 0.84 2.04 -8.76
C ARG A 59 2.21 2.74 -8.73
N CYS A 60 2.25 4.00 -8.29
CA CYS A 60 3.49 4.80 -8.20
C CYS A 60 4.44 4.39 -7.05
N GLN A 61 3.98 3.53 -6.14
CA GLN A 61 4.72 3.02 -4.98
C GLN A 61 5.22 4.06 -3.95
N MET A 62 4.75 5.31 -4.01
CA MET A 62 5.13 6.33 -3.02
C MET A 62 4.70 5.95 -1.59
N CYS A 63 3.54 5.31 -1.46
CA CYS A 63 3.02 4.79 -0.19
C CYS A 63 3.95 3.74 0.46
N MET A 64 4.69 2.97 -0.33
CA MET A 64 5.68 2.00 0.17
C MET A 64 6.94 2.70 0.63
N LYS A 65 7.43 3.68 -0.15
CA LYS A 65 8.66 4.43 0.13
C LYS A 65 8.55 5.32 1.37
N VAL A 66 7.37 5.92 1.60
CA VAL A 66 7.15 6.78 2.78
C VAL A 66 7.00 5.97 4.06
N CYS A 67 6.71 4.66 3.97
CA CYS A 67 6.41 3.85 5.15
C CYS A 67 7.71 3.48 5.91
N PRO A 68 7.93 4.01 7.13
CA PRO A 68 9.16 3.74 7.87
C PRO A 68 9.30 2.26 8.25
N ILE A 69 8.19 1.55 8.49
CA ILE A 69 8.18 0.11 8.81
C ILE A 69 8.71 -0.70 7.62
N LYS A 70 8.33 -0.34 6.39
CA LYS A 70 8.77 -1.04 5.18
C LYS A 70 10.20 -0.70 4.80
N GLU A 71 10.62 0.55 4.99
CA GLU A 71 12.02 0.95 4.74
C GLU A 71 12.99 0.30 5.72
N ALA A 72 12.59 0.15 7.00
CA ALA A 72 13.39 -0.56 8.00
C ALA A 72 13.67 -2.02 7.60
N LYS A 73 12.69 -2.72 7.01
CA LYS A 73 12.86 -4.12 6.53
C LYS A 73 13.85 -4.23 5.35
N ARG A 74 14.11 -3.16 4.59
CA ARG A 74 15.09 -3.16 3.48
C ARG A 74 16.54 -3.02 3.96
N SER A 75 16.74 -2.50 5.17
CA SER A 75 18.06 -2.18 5.70
C SER A 75 18.79 -3.40 6.28
N VAL A 76 18.06 -4.48 6.58
CA VAL A 76 18.63 -5.67 7.26
C VAL A 76 19.32 -6.64 6.27
N THR A 77 19.01 -6.58 4.98
CA THR A 77 19.63 -7.42 3.94
C THR A 77 20.84 -6.78 3.26
N ALA A 78 21.17 -5.51 3.56
CA ALA A 78 22.32 -4.80 3.01
C ALA A 78 23.54 -4.74 3.96
N ARG A 79 23.63 -5.66 4.92
CA ARG A 79 24.83 -5.84 5.77
C ARG A 79 25.49 -7.19 5.48
N GLN A 80 25.90 -7.41 4.24
CA GLN A 80 27.05 -8.26 3.94
C GLN A 80 28.31 -7.47 4.32
N ARG A 81 28.87 -7.78 5.49
CA ARG A 81 30.29 -7.66 5.80
C ARG A 81 30.71 -8.90 6.55
#